data_AF-K2RRU5-F1
#
_entry.id   AF-K2RRU5-F1
#
_cell.length_a   1.000
_cell.length_b   1.000
_cell.length_c   1.000
_cell.angle_alpha   90.00
_cell.angle_beta   90.00
_cell.angle_gamma   90.00
#
_symmetry.space_group_name_H-M   'P 1'
#
loop_
_entity.id
_entity.type
_entity.pdbx_description
1 polymer ?
#
loop_
_entity_poly.entity_id
_entity_poly.type
_entity_poly.pdbx_seq_one_letter_code
_entity_poly.pdbx_strand_id
1 'polypeptide(L)'
;MLWAHTTFGARAIADPGLLPQDVHTATVIEVLQSIRQSEMSPILSRIYQSEGGPEILDTLMKYLYKGMSHGAPSGSKSSLTPQPTGFSQVSSISSRIGSGEGGGQAMSVLLSWHEKVVEVAGLGTIARVMSDRRTV
;
A
#
# COMPACT_ATOMS: atom_id res chain seq x y z
N MET A 1 6.56 27.25 13.28
CA MET A 1 6.39 26.42 12.06
C MET A 1 7.75 25.90 11.58
N LEU A 2 8.43 25.02 12.33
CA LEU A 2 9.76 24.49 11.92
C LEU A 2 10.17 23.25 12.76
N TRP A 3 9.28 22.27 12.93
CA TRP A 3 9.57 21.02 13.70
C TRP A 3 9.12 19.74 12.98
N ALA A 4 9.11 19.72 11.64
CA ALA A 4 8.56 18.58 10.87
C ALA A 4 9.50 17.95 9.83
N HIS A 5 10.81 18.24 9.83
CA HIS A 5 11.72 17.77 8.75
C HIS A 5 12.93 16.92 9.21
N THR A 6 12.94 16.36 10.43
CA THR A 6 14.11 15.59 10.91
C THR A 6 13.78 14.19 11.49
N THR A 7 12.77 13.51 10.96
CA THR A 7 12.43 12.13 11.39
C THR A 7 12.70 11.07 10.32
N PHE A 8 13.19 11.46 9.14
CA PHE A 8 13.44 10.55 8.01
C PHE A 8 14.65 9.62 8.23
N GLY A 9 15.67 10.06 8.98
CA GLY A 9 16.95 9.34 9.09
C GLY A 9 17.05 8.26 10.18
N ALA A 10 16.13 8.22 11.16
CA ALA A 10 16.33 7.41 12.37
C ALA A 10 15.63 6.04 12.36
N ARG A 11 14.70 5.77 11.43
CA ARG A 11 13.95 4.50 11.39
C ARG A 11 14.60 3.42 10.52
N ALA A 12 15.46 3.81 9.57
CA ALA A 12 16.10 2.88 8.64
C ALA A 12 17.25 2.06 9.25
N ILE A 13 17.73 2.44 10.44
CA ILE A 13 18.95 1.87 11.05
C ILE A 13 18.67 0.72 12.03
N ALA A 14 17.40 0.32 12.23
CA ALA A 14 17.01 -0.50 13.38
C ALA A 14 16.43 -1.90 13.07
N ASP A 15 16.33 -2.33 11.80
CA ASP A 15 15.81 -3.67 11.50
C ASP A 15 16.73 -4.46 10.54
N PRO A 16 17.61 -5.33 11.05
CA PRO A 16 18.48 -6.18 10.22
C PRO A 16 17.75 -7.40 9.62
N GLY A 17 16.43 -7.51 9.73
CA GLY A 17 15.64 -8.67 9.30
C GLY A 17 14.80 -8.47 8.04
N LEU A 18 14.69 -7.24 7.52
CA LEU A 18 13.86 -6.94 6.35
C LEU A 18 14.65 -7.16 5.05
N LEU A 19 14.14 -8.01 4.15
CA LEU A 19 14.75 -8.24 2.84
C LEU A 19 14.82 -6.90 2.08
N PRO A 20 15.88 -6.64 1.29
CA PRO A 20 16.07 -5.35 0.62
C PRO A 20 14.82 -4.88 -0.15
N GLN A 21 14.12 -5.78 -0.83
CA GLN A 21 12.86 -5.52 -1.56
C GLN A 21 11.70 -4.94 -0.71
N ASP A 22 11.62 -5.31 0.57
CA ASP A 22 10.59 -4.80 1.48
C ASP A 22 10.89 -3.34 1.89
N VAL A 23 12.17 -2.98 2.02
CA VAL A 23 12.61 -1.59 2.26
C VAL A 23 12.26 -0.69 1.07
N HIS A 24 12.47 -1.18 -0.17
CA HIS A 24 12.12 -0.44 -1.38
C HIS A 24 10.61 -0.22 -1.46
N THR A 25 9.81 -1.24 -1.20
CA THR A 25 8.34 -1.14 -1.20
C THR A 25 7.87 -0.10 -0.18
N ALA A 26 8.35 -0.16 1.07
CA ALA A 26 7.98 0.79 2.11
C ALA A 26 8.30 2.23 1.69
N THR A 27 9.48 2.46 1.12
CA THR A 27 9.91 3.78 0.64
C THR A 27 9.00 4.30 -0.47
N VAL A 28 8.64 3.46 -1.45
CA VAL A 28 7.71 3.84 -2.52
C VAL A 28 6.34 4.24 -1.93
N ILE A 29 5.82 3.46 -0.99
CA ILE A 29 4.51 3.75 -0.38
C ILE A 29 4.55 5.08 0.40
N GLU A 30 5.60 5.35 1.15
CA GLU A 30 5.77 6.63 1.86
C GLU A 30 5.81 7.83 0.91
N VAL A 31 6.56 7.72 -0.20
CA VAL A 31 6.61 8.78 -1.22
C VAL A 31 5.23 9.00 -1.83
N LEU A 32 4.50 7.93 -2.17
CA LEU A 32 3.15 8.03 -2.72
C LEU A 32 2.15 8.68 -1.76
N GLN A 33 2.29 8.46 -0.45
CA GLN A 33 1.47 9.10 0.58
C GLN A 33 1.83 10.57 0.82
N SER A 34 3.07 10.97 0.55
CA SER A 34 3.53 12.35 0.70
C SER A 34 3.03 13.29 -0.41
N ILE A 35 2.62 12.73 -1.54
CA ILE A 35 2.17 13.49 -2.72
C ILE A 35 0.69 13.87 -2.56
N ARG A 36 0.36 15.12 -2.89
CA ARG A 36 -1.03 15.61 -2.87
C ARG A 36 -1.83 15.05 -4.05
N GLN A 37 -3.13 14.82 -3.83
CA GLN A 37 -4.05 14.30 -4.86
C GLN A 37 -4.05 15.11 -6.16
N SER A 38 -3.90 16.45 -6.09
CA SER A 38 -3.84 17.32 -7.28
C SER A 38 -2.67 17.01 -8.22
N GLU A 39 -1.59 16.45 -7.68
CA GLU A 39 -0.34 16.20 -8.42
C GLU A 39 -0.28 14.79 -9.02
N MET A 40 -1.20 13.89 -8.64
CA MET A 40 -1.15 12.49 -9.05
C MET A 40 -1.23 12.35 -10.58
N SER A 41 -2.31 12.84 -11.18
CA SER A 41 -2.52 12.78 -12.64
C SER A 41 -1.40 13.46 -13.46
N PRO A 42 -0.95 14.70 -13.16
CA PRO A 42 0.10 15.33 -13.95
C PRO A 42 1.46 14.63 -13.83
N ILE A 43 1.79 14.05 -12.67
CA ILE A 43 3.03 13.25 -12.51
C ILE A 43 2.94 11.99 -13.36
N LEU A 44 1.83 11.25 -13.30
CA LEU A 44 1.65 10.01 -14.07
C LEU A 44 1.66 10.26 -15.58
N SER A 45 1.01 11.32 -16.05
CA SER A 45 1.04 11.71 -17.46
C SER A 45 2.46 12.07 -17.94
N ARG A 46 3.25 12.77 -17.13
CA ARG A 46 4.66 13.06 -17.45
C ARG A 46 5.50 11.78 -17.51
N ILE A 47 5.31 10.86 -16.56
CA ILE A 47 6.01 9.57 -16.56
C ILE A 47 5.63 8.78 -17.80
N TYR A 48 4.34 8.70 -18.13
CA TYR A 48 3.88 7.95 -19.30
C TYR A 48 4.45 8.48 -20.62
N GLN A 49 4.61 9.80 -20.74
CA GLN A 49 5.21 10.44 -21.92
C GLN A 49 6.74 10.35 -21.98
N SER A 50 7.40 9.93 -20.89
CA SER A 50 8.85 9.73 -20.88
C SER A 50 9.25 8.42 -21.56
N GLU A 51 10.51 8.32 -21.98
CA GLU A 51 11.01 7.09 -22.61
C GLU A 51 10.97 5.92 -21.60
N GLY A 52 10.30 4.83 -21.96
CA GLY A 52 10.04 3.71 -21.05
C GLY A 52 8.94 3.98 -20.02
N GLY A 53 8.14 5.04 -20.20
CA GLY A 53 7.05 5.42 -19.31
C GLY A 53 6.04 4.31 -18.99
N PRO A 54 5.53 3.57 -20.00
CA PRO A 54 4.60 2.48 -19.78
C PRO A 54 5.15 1.38 -18.85
N GLU A 55 6.41 1.01 -18.99
CA GLU A 55 7.09 -0.01 -18.17
C GLU A 55 7.31 0.49 -16.74
N ILE A 56 7.57 1.79 -16.57
CA ILE A 56 7.66 2.43 -15.25
C ILE A 56 6.30 2.41 -14.56
N LEU A 57 5.21 2.69 -15.28
CA LEU A 57 3.86 2.60 -14.72
C LEU A 57 3.47 1.16 -14.38
N ASP A 58 3.86 0.19 -15.20
CA ASP A 58 3.70 -1.24 -14.86
C ASP A 58 4.46 -1.59 -13.58
N THR A 59 5.67 -1.06 -13.40
CA THR A 59 6.47 -1.25 -12.18
C THR A 59 5.84 -0.58 -10.97
N LEU A 60 5.36 0.66 -11.10
CA LEU A 60 4.62 1.37 -10.06
C LEU A 60 3.36 0.58 -9.65
N MET A 61 2.65 0.03 -10.63
CA MET A 61 1.47 -0.79 -10.40
C MET A 61 1.79 -2.08 -9.62
N LYS A 62 2.94 -2.72 -9.87
CA LYS A 62 3.44 -3.84 -9.03
C LYS A 62 3.63 -3.40 -7.58
N TYR A 63 4.27 -2.25 -7.35
CA TYR A 63 4.46 -1.71 -6.00
C TYR A 63 3.13 -1.35 -5.31
N LEU A 64 2.12 -0.89 -6.04
CA LEU A 64 0.77 -0.66 -5.48
C LEU A 64 0.12 -1.96 -5.01
N TYR A 65 0.15 -3.03 -5.83
CA TYR A 65 -0.36 -4.34 -5.42
C TYR A 65 0.38 -4.92 -4.21
N LYS A 66 1.71 -4.80 -4.21
CA LYS A 66 2.55 -5.19 -3.08
C LYS A 66 2.25 -4.35 -1.84
N GLY A 67 2.10 -3.03 -1.95
CA GLY A 67 1.73 -2.15 -0.83
C GLY A 67 0.39 -2.52 -0.21
N MET A 68 -0.61 -2.85 -1.04
CA MET A 68 -1.93 -3.30 -0.56
C MET A 68 -1.88 -4.67 0.12
N SER A 69 -0.99 -5.58 -0.32
CA SER A 69 -0.80 -6.85 0.39
C SER A 69 -0.14 -6.69 1.76
N HIS A 70 0.63 -5.61 1.98
CA HIS A 70 1.25 -5.28 3.27
C HIS A 70 0.33 -4.45 4.19
N GLY A 71 -0.60 -3.68 3.63
CA GLY A 71 -1.61 -2.92 4.38
C GLY A 71 -2.85 -3.74 4.77
N ALA A 72 -3.05 -4.90 4.15
CA ALA A 72 -4.04 -5.86 4.60
C ALA A 72 -3.61 -6.40 5.96
N PRO A 73 -4.41 -6.28 7.04
CA PRO A 73 -4.10 -6.99 8.27
C PRO A 73 -4.03 -8.47 7.92
N SER A 74 -2.83 -9.04 8.03
CA SER A 74 -2.65 -10.49 8.17
C SER A 74 -3.45 -10.92 9.39
N GLY A 75 -4.72 -11.24 9.13
CA GLY A 75 -5.76 -11.32 10.14
C GLY A 75 -7.02 -12.04 9.67
N SER A 76 -7.07 -12.53 8.42
CA SER A 76 -7.93 -13.67 8.11
C SER A 76 -7.30 -14.95 8.65
N LYS A 77 -7.18 -15.04 9.98
CA LYS A 77 -7.46 -16.32 10.61
C LYS A 77 -8.98 -16.46 10.52
N SER A 78 -9.45 -17.04 9.43
CA SER A 78 -10.77 -17.64 9.37
C SER A 78 -10.80 -18.77 10.41
N SER A 79 -10.97 -18.39 11.67
CA SER A 79 -11.39 -19.29 12.74
C SER A 79 -12.81 -19.69 12.42
N LEU A 80 -12.96 -20.68 11.54
CA LEU A 80 -14.18 -21.44 11.34
C LEU A 80 -14.43 -22.22 12.65
N THR A 81 -14.98 -21.54 13.66
CA THR A 81 -15.55 -22.21 14.83
C THR A 81 -17.01 -22.51 14.51
N PRO A 82 -17.43 -23.79 14.44
CA PRO A 82 -18.83 -24.13 14.30
C PRO A 82 -19.57 -23.66 15.56
N GLN A 83 -20.47 -22.71 15.37
CA GLN A 83 -21.34 -22.11 16.36
C GLN A 83 -22.23 -23.19 17.03
N PRO A 84 -22.15 -23.42 18.36
CA PRO A 84 -23.25 -23.95 19.13
C PRO A 84 -23.97 -22.80 19.85
N THR A 85 -25.27 -22.75 19.62
CA THR A 85 -26.32 -22.13 20.43
C THR A 85 -25.98 -21.92 21.92
N GLY A 86 -26.10 -20.70 22.45
CA GLY A 86 -26.29 -20.48 23.90
C GLY A 86 -25.73 -19.19 24.52
N PHE A 87 -26.63 -18.24 24.81
CA PHE A 87 -26.72 -17.35 25.99
C PHE A 87 -25.46 -16.60 26.54
N SER A 88 -25.55 -15.26 26.47
CA SER A 88 -24.94 -14.21 27.32
C SER A 88 -23.57 -14.46 28.00
N GLN A 89 -22.51 -13.85 27.45
CA GLN A 89 -21.52 -13.17 28.29
C GLN A 89 -21.06 -11.84 27.66
N VAL A 90 -21.43 -10.76 28.34
CA VAL A 90 -20.88 -9.42 28.23
C VAL A 90 -19.35 -9.46 28.43
N SER A 91 -18.59 -9.57 27.35
CA SER A 91 -17.13 -9.34 27.38
C SER A 91 -16.55 -8.74 26.08
N SER A 92 -17.39 -8.53 25.06
CA SER A 92 -16.95 -7.95 23.77
C SER A 92 -16.79 -6.42 23.76
N ILE A 93 -16.89 -5.74 24.91
CA ILE A 93 -16.61 -4.29 24.98
C ILE A 93 -15.14 -3.95 25.29
N SER A 94 -14.29 -4.93 25.61
CA SER A 94 -12.88 -4.67 25.95
C SER A 94 -11.88 -4.97 24.81
N SER A 95 -12.33 -5.45 23.63
CA SER A 95 -11.44 -5.75 22.50
C SER A 95 -11.45 -4.71 21.36
N ARG A 96 -11.95 -3.50 21.62
CA ARG A 96 -12.12 -2.45 20.58
C ARG A 96 -11.34 -1.16 20.83
N ILE A 97 -10.49 -1.12 21.85
CA ILE A 97 -9.57 -0.01 22.13
C ILE A 97 -8.16 -0.57 22.07
N GLY A 98 -7.48 -0.35 20.95
CA GLY A 98 -6.06 -0.67 20.79
C GLY A 98 -5.73 -1.34 19.47
N SER A 99 -5.18 -0.52 18.56
CA SER A 99 -4.27 -0.94 17.47
C SER A 99 -4.90 -1.48 16.19
N GLY A 100 -5.38 -0.58 15.33
CA GLY A 100 -5.69 -0.90 13.93
C GLY A 100 -5.78 0.27 12.95
N GLU A 101 -5.57 1.52 13.38
CA GLU A 101 -6.00 2.71 12.62
C GLU A 101 -4.99 3.28 11.61
N GLY A 102 -3.88 2.61 11.33
CA GLY A 102 -2.92 3.06 10.29
C GLY A 102 -3.20 2.51 8.88
N GLY A 103 -3.89 1.37 8.78
CA GLY A 103 -4.03 0.66 7.50
C GLY A 103 -5.06 1.27 6.56
N GLY A 104 -6.19 1.75 7.08
CA GLY A 104 -7.31 2.22 6.26
C GLY A 104 -6.99 3.45 5.41
N GLN A 105 -6.27 4.43 5.99
CA GLN A 105 -5.88 5.65 5.28
C GLN A 105 -4.83 5.34 4.19
N ALA A 106 -3.83 4.51 4.50
CA ALA A 106 -2.84 4.07 3.53
C ALA A 106 -3.49 3.33 2.35
N MET A 107 -4.46 2.44 2.63
CA MET A 107 -5.21 1.72 1.60
C MET A 107 -6.01 2.66 0.70
N SER A 108 -6.65 3.71 1.25
CA SER A 108 -7.36 4.70 0.45
C SER A 108 -6.44 5.42 -0.54
N VAL A 109 -5.22 5.77 -0.13
CA VAL A 109 -4.24 6.43 -1.00
C VAL A 109 -3.77 5.50 -2.11
N LEU A 110 -3.48 4.24 -1.79
CA LEU A 110 -3.07 3.23 -2.78
C LEU A 110 -4.15 3.00 -3.84
N LEU A 111 -5.43 2.97 -3.44
CA LEU A 111 -6.56 2.85 -4.36
C LEU A 111 -6.70 4.09 -5.25
N SER A 112 -6.52 5.30 -4.71
CA SER A 112 -6.52 6.52 -5.53
C SER A 112 -5.39 6.52 -6.56
N TRP A 113 -4.18 6.07 -6.19
CA TRP A 113 -3.07 5.92 -7.12
C TRP A 113 -3.33 4.85 -8.19
N HIS A 114 -3.91 3.71 -7.79
CA HIS A 114 -4.33 2.65 -8.70
C HIS A 114 -5.27 3.17 -9.77
N GLU A 115 -6.34 3.87 -9.36
CA GLU A 115 -7.31 4.49 -10.27
C GLU A 115 -6.61 5.42 -11.26
N LYS A 116 -5.74 6.32 -10.78
CA LYS A 116 -5.05 7.28 -11.66
C LYS A 116 -4.04 6.65 -12.61
N VAL A 117 -3.35 5.58 -12.20
CA VAL A 117 -2.48 4.82 -13.12
C VAL A 117 -3.30 4.18 -14.23
N VAL A 118 -4.45 3.58 -13.89
CA VAL A 118 -5.34 2.95 -14.87
C VAL A 118 -5.98 3.98 -15.81
N GLU A 119 -6.31 5.18 -15.33
CA GLU A 119 -6.79 6.27 -16.18
C GLU A 119 -5.75 6.71 -17.23
N VAL A 120 -4.46 6.75 -16.87
CA VAL A 120 -3.38 7.22 -17.76
C VAL A 120 -2.87 6.11 -18.68
N ALA A 121 -2.60 4.92 -18.15
CA ALA A 121 -1.99 3.80 -18.88
C ALA A 121 -3.03 2.83 -19.51
N GLY A 122 -4.28 2.91 -19.07
CA GLY A 122 -5.34 1.97 -19.40
C GLY A 122 -5.26 0.65 -18.62
N LEU A 123 -6.24 -0.24 -18.87
CA LEU A 123 -6.34 -1.55 -18.22
C LEU A 123 -5.20 -2.52 -18.61
N GLY A 124 -4.48 -2.24 -19.71
CA GLY A 124 -3.38 -3.08 -20.19
C GLY A 124 -2.24 -3.22 -19.18
N THR A 125 -2.03 -2.20 -18.32
CA THR A 125 -1.03 -2.25 -17.25
C THR A 125 -1.32 -3.35 -16.24
N ILE A 126 -2.60 -3.57 -15.90
CA ILE A 126 -2.99 -4.64 -14.96
C ILE A 126 -2.65 -6.01 -15.56
N ALA A 127 -3.03 -6.24 -16.82
CA ALA A 127 -2.79 -7.52 -17.49
C ALA A 127 -1.29 -7.84 -17.63
N ARG A 128 -0.48 -6.83 -17.95
CA ARG A 128 0.99 -6.95 -18.01
C ARG A 128 1.58 -7.30 -16.65
N VAL A 129 1.17 -6.59 -15.60
CA VAL A 129 1.61 -6.87 -14.23
C VAL A 129 1.22 -8.28 -13.77
N MET A 130 -0.01 -8.70 -14.01
CA MET A 130 -0.48 -10.03 -13.62
C MET A 130 0.19 -11.17 -14.39
N SER A 131 0.63 -10.90 -15.64
CA SER A 131 1.32 -11.89 -16.47
C SER A 131 2.83 -11.94 -16.23
N ASP A 132 3.40 -10.91 -15.62
CA ASP A 132 4.82 -10.81 -15.35
C ASP A 132 5.22 -11.69 -14.15
N ARG A 133 6.03 -12.71 -14.40
CA ARG A 133 6.53 -13.63 -13.36
C ARG A 133 7.75 -13.10 -12.61
N ARG A 134 8.26 -11.92 -12.97
CA ARG A 134 9.44 -11.30 -12.36
C ARG A 134 8.94 -10.30 -11.31
N THR A 135 8.74 -10.82 -10.10
CA THR A 135 8.32 -10.02 -8.95
C THR A 135 9.43 -9.04 -8.54
N VAL A 136 9.03 -7.85 -8.09
CA VAL A 136 9.90 -6.88 -7.40
C VAL A 136 10.07 -7.24 -5.93
#